data_AF-A0A1T4N8Q7-F1
#
_entry.id   AF-A0A1T4N8Q7-F1
#
_cell.length_a   1.000
_cell.length_b   1.000
_cell.length_c   1.000
_cell.angle_alpha   90.00
_cell.angle_beta   90.00
_cell.angle_gamma   90.00
#
_symmetry.space_group_name_H-M   'P 1'
#
loop_
_entity.id
_entity.type
_entity.pdbx_description
1 polymer ?
#
loop_
_entity_poly.entity_id
_entity_poly.type
_entity_poly.pdbx_seq_one_letter_code
_entity_poly.pdbx_strand_id
1 'polypeptide(L)'
;MTVTVSPRKSGTDHTGRLSPRLLQALERVRIRPDLRGAVVDGQEIEADDHHDLRRKLSTTLYEVFHAGRSTAGDAVPFHIRDPRLERELAERVPHRETVTRVVLCSDPEVSETSGRTVVVQRDGVRIRVAADRIRSEGASVGAVVDMVVSPCRAALSPGFFLVDGTRSVHSAGPILRLYVHLEKAEAALLVWEHVLRLLEESQTPYRAKVLSSDVLFPRSDGLVVYLRPDSAHIARRIPALLRGVDGIGTRTSVFAVPISPGVAIAREPEDPRPHMRGLSFGQHRAGVLAQALVESVRDELPVEEVIGQQFTEAGICASEPARNIGDAEFAES
;
A
#
# COMPACT_ATOMS: atom_id res chain seq x y z
N MET A 1 -15.58 -18.14 27.61
CA MET A 1 -14.47 -19.03 27.16
C MET A 1 -14.04 -18.57 25.80
N THR A 2 -12.75 -18.29 25.59
CA THR A 2 -12.22 -17.73 24.34
C THR A 2 -11.48 -18.81 23.57
N VAL A 3 -11.70 -18.95 22.25
CA VAL A 3 -10.92 -19.89 21.44
C VAL A 3 -9.58 -19.23 21.13
N THR A 4 -8.50 -19.83 21.64
CA THR A 4 -7.16 -19.43 21.22
C THR A 4 -6.87 -20.11 19.89
N VAL A 5 -6.53 -19.32 18.88
CA VAL A 5 -6.09 -19.82 17.58
C VAL A 5 -4.65 -20.32 17.76
N SER A 6 -4.48 -21.54 18.26
CA SER A 6 -3.16 -22.17 18.40
C SER A 6 -2.93 -23.18 17.29
N PRO A 7 -1.79 -23.09 16.56
CA PRO A 7 -1.46 -24.06 15.53
C PRO A 7 -1.22 -25.45 16.13
N ARG A 8 -1.78 -26.51 15.54
CA ARG A 8 -1.48 -27.89 15.92
C ARG A 8 -0.32 -28.42 15.07
N LYS A 9 0.63 -29.10 15.70
CA LYS A 9 1.65 -29.87 14.97
C LYS A 9 1.05 -31.20 14.51
N SER A 10 0.77 -31.37 13.21
CA SER A 10 0.94 -32.65 12.50
C SER A 10 0.42 -32.64 11.06
N GLY A 11 1.10 -33.39 10.19
CA GLY A 11 0.46 -34.13 9.10
C GLY A 11 0.69 -33.55 7.71
N THR A 12 1.43 -34.28 6.90
CA THR A 12 1.73 -34.00 5.49
C THR A 12 0.48 -34.07 4.62
N ASP A 13 0.06 -32.93 4.06
CA ASP A 13 -0.66 -32.87 2.79
C ASP A 13 -0.38 -31.53 2.09
N HIS A 14 -0.43 -31.49 0.77
CA HIS A 14 0.14 -30.42 -0.07
C HIS A 14 -0.66 -29.09 -0.10
N THR A 15 -1.46 -28.79 0.92
CA THR A 15 -1.96 -27.44 1.21
C THR A 15 -0.85 -26.65 1.90
N GLY A 16 -0.24 -25.71 1.15
CA GLY A 16 1.00 -25.05 1.52
C GLY A 16 1.04 -24.53 2.97
N ARG A 17 2.02 -25.01 3.74
CA ARG A 17 2.29 -24.61 5.13
C ARG A 17 2.29 -23.09 5.26
N LEU A 18 1.53 -22.56 6.23
CA LEU A 18 1.50 -21.12 6.50
C LEU A 18 2.91 -20.58 6.82
N SER A 19 3.19 -19.33 6.44
CA SER A 19 4.48 -18.71 6.77
C SER A 19 4.73 -18.68 8.28
N PRO A 20 5.96 -18.92 8.76
CA PRO A 20 6.28 -18.90 10.19
C PRO A 20 5.92 -17.58 10.88
N ARG A 21 6.11 -16.45 10.18
CA ARG A 21 5.80 -15.12 10.69
C ARG A 21 4.29 -14.91 10.86
N LEU A 22 3.48 -15.45 9.96
CA LEU A 22 2.03 -15.44 10.09
C LEU A 22 1.59 -16.32 11.25
N LEU A 23 2.13 -17.53 11.38
CA LEU A 23 1.82 -18.43 12.50
C LEU A 23 2.12 -17.76 13.85
N GLN A 24 3.28 -17.14 13.99
CA GLN A 24 3.63 -16.38 15.20
C GLN A 24 2.68 -15.21 15.45
N ALA A 25 2.24 -14.52 14.39
CA ALA A 25 1.29 -13.43 14.55
C ALA A 25 -0.10 -13.92 15.00
N LEU A 26 -0.54 -15.09 14.55
CA LEU A 26 -1.82 -15.70 14.89
C LEU A 26 -1.95 -16.04 16.39
N GLU A 27 -0.84 -16.33 17.07
CA GLU A 27 -0.82 -16.56 18.54
C GLU A 27 -1.36 -15.35 19.33
N ARG A 28 -1.34 -14.17 18.71
CA ARG A 28 -1.81 -12.90 19.28
C ARG A 28 -3.26 -12.59 18.92
N VAL A 29 -3.95 -13.51 18.23
CA VAL A 29 -5.34 -13.35 17.82
C VAL A 29 -6.23 -14.34 18.56
N ARG A 30 -7.32 -13.84 19.12
CA ARG A 30 -8.35 -14.66 19.77
C ARG A 30 -9.72 -14.19 19.31
N ILE A 31 -10.60 -15.12 18.96
CA ILE A 31 -11.97 -14.80 18.57
C ILE A 31 -12.93 -15.44 19.58
N ARG A 32 -13.96 -14.71 19.99
CA ARG A 32 -14.99 -15.24 20.87
C ARG A 32 -15.90 -16.20 20.07
N PRO A 33 -16.28 -17.36 20.65
CA PRO A 33 -17.14 -18.33 19.97
C PRO A 33 -18.49 -17.78 19.49
N ASP A 34 -19.01 -16.73 20.14
CA ASP A 34 -20.26 -16.08 19.78
C ASP A 34 -20.16 -15.18 18.53
N LEU A 35 -18.95 -15.04 17.95
CA LEU A 35 -18.63 -14.17 16.83
C LEU A 35 -19.02 -12.70 17.04
N ARG A 36 -19.08 -12.27 18.30
CA ARG A 36 -19.39 -10.88 18.70
C ARG A 36 -18.20 -10.12 19.26
N GLY A 37 -17.05 -10.78 19.36
CA GLY A 37 -15.83 -10.08 19.72
C GLY A 37 -14.55 -10.83 19.40
N ALA A 38 -13.44 -10.10 19.44
CA ALA A 38 -12.11 -10.64 19.24
C ALA A 38 -11.08 -9.82 20.03
N VAL A 39 -9.87 -10.37 20.14
CA VAL A 39 -8.69 -9.69 20.68
C VAL A 39 -7.55 -9.86 19.69
N VAL A 40 -6.87 -8.76 19.33
CA VAL A 40 -5.67 -8.77 18.49
C VAL A 40 -4.57 -8.01 19.21
N ASP A 41 -3.50 -8.70 19.61
CA ASP A 41 -2.35 -8.09 20.30
C ASP A 41 -2.76 -7.29 21.56
N GLY A 42 -3.76 -7.79 22.28
CA GLY A 42 -4.34 -7.14 23.47
C GLY A 42 -5.47 -6.15 23.18
N GLN A 43 -5.72 -5.79 21.92
CA GLN A 43 -6.81 -4.88 21.54
C GLN A 43 -8.14 -5.62 21.45
N GLU A 44 -9.11 -5.22 22.27
CA GLU A 44 -10.46 -5.75 22.23
C GLU A 44 -11.27 -5.17 21.07
N ILE A 45 -12.09 -6.03 20.45
CA ILE A 45 -13.01 -5.71 19.38
C ILE A 45 -14.38 -6.22 19.82
N GLU A 46 -15.36 -5.32 19.84
CA GLU A 46 -16.78 -5.65 20.03
C GLU A 46 -17.53 -5.47 18.71
N ALA A 47 -18.47 -6.37 18.42
CA ALA A 47 -19.22 -6.40 17.17
C ALA A 47 -20.67 -6.84 17.38
N ASP A 48 -21.57 -6.33 16.56
CA ASP A 48 -23.01 -6.66 16.65
C ASP A 48 -23.32 -8.06 16.11
N ASP A 49 -22.59 -8.45 15.06
CA ASP A 49 -22.68 -9.75 14.40
C ASP A 49 -21.33 -10.15 13.75
N HIS A 50 -21.29 -11.33 13.14
CA HIS A 50 -20.09 -11.86 12.51
C HIS A 50 -19.63 -11.07 11.28
N HIS A 51 -20.51 -10.36 10.57
CA HIS A 51 -20.14 -9.51 9.43
C HIS A 51 -19.46 -8.23 9.91
N ASP A 52 -19.99 -7.60 10.96
CA ASP A 52 -19.37 -6.46 11.61
C ASP A 52 -18.03 -6.84 12.27
N LEU A 53 -17.96 -8.02 12.91
CA LEU A 53 -16.72 -8.56 13.45
C LEU A 53 -15.67 -8.71 12.36
N ARG A 54 -16.01 -9.33 11.22
CA ARG A 54 -15.08 -9.47 10.09
C ARG A 54 -14.52 -8.12 9.62
N ARG A 55 -15.37 -7.09 9.52
CA ARG A 55 -14.97 -5.74 9.09
C ARG A 55 -14.03 -5.08 10.10
N LYS A 56 -14.38 -5.10 11.40
CA LYS A 56 -13.56 -4.54 12.48
C LYS A 56 -12.25 -5.30 12.67
N LEU A 57 -12.29 -6.62 12.56
CA LEU A 57 -11.11 -7.48 12.62
C LEU A 57 -10.16 -7.22 11.45
N SER A 58 -10.68 -7.10 10.22
CA SER A 58 -9.87 -6.72 9.05
C SER A 58 -9.11 -5.40 9.27
N THR A 59 -9.82 -4.40 9.78
CA THR A 59 -9.22 -3.08 10.10
C THR A 59 -8.14 -3.21 11.16
N THR A 60 -8.42 -3.94 12.24
CA THR A 60 -7.47 -4.13 13.36
C THR A 60 -6.24 -4.94 12.93
N LEU A 61 -6.42 -6.01 12.15
CA LEU A 61 -5.32 -6.79 11.60
C LEU A 61 -4.47 -5.94 10.64
N TYR A 62 -5.07 -5.07 9.84
CA TYR A 62 -4.30 -4.12 9.04
C TYR A 62 -3.48 -3.18 9.92
N GLU A 63 -4.08 -2.58 10.95
CA GLU A 63 -3.39 -1.64 11.84
C GLU A 63 -2.23 -2.31 12.58
N VAL A 64 -2.44 -3.49 13.16
CA VAL A 64 -1.45 -4.19 13.98
C VAL A 64 -0.42 -4.95 13.12
N PHE A 65 -0.87 -5.73 12.13
CA PHE A 65 0.01 -6.63 11.37
C PHE A 65 0.62 -5.99 10.12
N HIS A 66 0.03 -4.92 9.58
CA HIS A 66 0.59 -4.23 8.43
C HIS A 66 1.17 -2.86 8.77
N ALA A 67 0.34 -1.94 9.28
CA ALA A 67 0.80 -0.60 9.62
C ALA A 67 1.72 -0.60 10.85
N GLY A 68 1.62 -1.60 11.72
CA GLY A 68 2.43 -1.68 12.94
C GLY A 68 2.04 -0.65 13.99
N ARG A 69 0.77 -0.30 14.08
CA ARG A 69 0.27 0.56 15.16
C ARG A 69 0.04 -0.26 16.42
N SER A 70 0.49 0.26 17.56
CA SER A 70 0.10 -0.21 18.88
C SER A 70 -0.88 0.80 19.46
N THR A 71 -2.02 0.36 19.95
CA THR A 71 -3.20 1.18 20.24
C THR A 71 -3.20 1.85 21.61
N ALA A 72 -2.03 2.14 22.18
CA ALA A 72 -1.96 2.99 23.37
C ALA A 72 -2.22 4.50 23.09
N GLY A 73 -2.89 4.85 21.98
CA GLY A 73 -3.10 6.24 21.57
C GLY A 73 -4.38 6.44 20.77
N ASP A 74 -4.97 7.63 20.94
CA ASP A 74 -6.31 8.05 20.55
C ASP A 74 -6.73 7.77 19.10
N ALA A 75 -8.05 7.71 18.89
CA ALA A 75 -8.67 7.62 17.58
C ALA A 75 -8.07 8.64 16.60
N VAL A 76 -7.67 8.19 15.41
CA VAL A 76 -7.12 9.08 14.38
C VAL A 76 -8.18 10.10 14.00
N PRO A 77 -7.87 11.42 14.02
CA PRO A 77 -8.83 12.44 13.65
C PRO A 77 -9.41 12.20 12.25
N PHE A 78 -10.68 12.53 12.05
CA PHE A 78 -11.36 12.47 10.74
C PHE A 78 -10.70 13.37 9.66
N HIS A 79 -9.91 14.37 10.08
CA HIS A 79 -9.18 15.28 9.20
C HIS A 79 -7.67 15.06 9.32
N ILE A 80 -7.16 14.15 8.50
CA ILE A 80 -5.75 13.71 8.47
C ILE A 80 -4.99 14.48 7.39
N ARG A 81 -5.10 15.80 7.38
CA ARG A 81 -4.30 16.63 6.46
C ARG A 81 -3.48 17.61 7.26
N ASP A 82 -2.18 17.57 7.04
CA ASP A 82 -1.23 18.55 7.56
C ASP A 82 -0.68 19.35 6.37
N PRO A 83 -1.26 20.54 6.06
CA PRO A 83 -0.82 21.34 4.93
C PRO A 83 0.63 21.81 5.04
N ARG A 84 1.19 21.91 6.26
CA ARG A 84 2.59 22.28 6.44
C ARG A 84 3.49 21.14 5.99
N LEU A 85 3.26 19.94 6.54
CA LEU A 85 4.05 18.76 6.18
C LEU A 85 3.91 18.45 4.68
N GLU A 86 2.71 18.55 4.10
CA GLU A 86 2.51 18.35 2.67
C GLU A 86 3.30 19.34 1.79
N ARG A 87 3.44 20.61 2.21
CA ARG A 87 4.29 21.59 1.50
C ARG A 87 5.77 21.22 1.59
N GLU A 88 6.24 20.88 2.79
CA GLU A 88 7.63 20.48 3.02
C GLU A 88 8.01 19.20 2.25
N LEU A 89 7.05 18.28 2.08
CA LEU A 89 7.18 17.08 1.24
C LEU A 89 7.22 17.43 -0.25
N ALA A 90 6.39 18.37 -0.70
CA ALA A 90 6.35 18.82 -2.10
C ALA A 90 7.65 19.51 -2.52
N GLU A 91 8.25 20.33 -1.65
CA GLU A 91 9.51 21.04 -1.90
C GLU A 91 10.71 20.10 -2.07
N ARG A 92 10.60 18.87 -1.54
CA ARG A 92 11.65 17.82 -1.60
C ARG A 92 11.51 16.88 -2.79
N VAL A 93 10.49 17.06 -3.63
CA VAL A 93 10.35 16.30 -4.87
C VAL A 93 11.43 16.77 -5.86
N PRO A 94 12.29 15.88 -6.37
CA PRO A 94 13.46 16.26 -7.19
C PRO A 94 13.11 16.78 -8.60
N HIS A 95 11.86 16.64 -9.02
CA HIS A 95 11.34 17.10 -10.30
C HIS A 95 10.08 17.95 -10.12
N ARG A 96 9.87 18.92 -11.00
CA ARG A 96 8.73 19.85 -10.93
C ARG A 96 7.52 19.40 -11.74
N GLU A 97 7.75 18.55 -12.73
CA GLU A 97 6.76 18.18 -13.73
C GLU A 97 6.90 16.72 -14.11
N THR A 98 5.77 16.09 -14.42
CA THR A 98 5.72 14.78 -15.08
C THR A 98 4.86 14.88 -16.33
N VAL A 99 4.96 13.86 -17.18
CA VAL A 99 4.15 13.75 -18.39
C VAL A 99 3.17 12.59 -18.20
N THR A 100 1.90 12.85 -18.50
CA THR A 100 0.87 11.82 -18.54
C THR A 100 0.15 11.86 -19.88
N ARG A 101 -0.31 10.69 -20.34
CA ARG A 101 -1.17 10.59 -21.52
C ARG A 101 -2.61 10.92 -21.13
N VAL A 102 -3.27 11.74 -21.95
CA VAL A 102 -4.68 12.13 -21.80
C VAL A 102 -5.37 12.08 -23.16
N VAL A 103 -6.69 11.98 -23.17
CA VAL A 103 -7.47 12.08 -24.42
C VAL A 103 -7.91 13.53 -24.61
N LEU A 104 -7.59 14.14 -25.74
CA LEU A 104 -8.07 15.48 -26.08
C LEU A 104 -9.58 15.43 -26.38
N CYS A 105 -10.38 16.26 -25.71
CA CYS A 105 -11.84 16.25 -25.81
C CYS A 105 -12.44 17.50 -26.47
N SER A 106 -11.67 18.57 -26.63
CA SER A 106 -12.11 19.79 -27.32
C SER A 106 -10.97 20.41 -28.09
N ASP A 107 -11.32 21.23 -29.08
CA ASP A 107 -10.39 22.21 -29.62
C ASP A 107 -10.05 23.28 -28.56
N PRO A 108 -8.94 24.02 -28.72
CA PRO A 108 -8.58 25.08 -27.80
C PRO A 108 -9.58 26.24 -27.82
N GLU A 109 -10.11 26.59 -26.66
CA GLU A 109 -11.01 27.71 -26.41
C GLU A 109 -10.22 28.87 -25.79
N VAL A 110 -10.49 30.10 -26.24
CA VAL A 110 -9.92 31.32 -25.62
C VAL A 110 -10.94 31.93 -24.68
N SER A 111 -10.55 32.14 -23.44
CA SER A 111 -11.33 32.85 -22.43
C SER A 111 -10.60 34.12 -21.99
N GLU A 112 -11.33 35.22 -21.85
CA GLU A 112 -10.78 36.50 -21.39
C GLU A 112 -10.12 36.41 -20.00
N THR A 113 -10.62 35.52 -19.13
CA THR A 113 -10.14 35.38 -17.74
C THR A 113 -9.14 34.25 -17.55
N SER A 114 -9.12 33.24 -18.44
CA SER A 114 -8.36 32.00 -18.26
C SER A 114 -7.35 31.73 -19.38
N GLY A 115 -7.22 32.63 -20.34
CA GLY A 115 -6.37 32.45 -21.51
C GLY A 115 -6.86 31.29 -22.40
N ARG A 116 -5.92 30.61 -23.07
CA ARG A 116 -6.22 29.49 -23.96
C ARG A 116 -6.32 28.19 -23.17
N THR A 117 -7.47 27.52 -23.24
CA THR A 117 -7.75 26.28 -22.49
C THR A 117 -8.22 25.17 -23.41
N VAL A 118 -8.07 23.91 -22.99
CA VAL A 118 -8.61 22.74 -23.68
C VAL A 118 -9.27 21.81 -22.66
N VAL A 119 -10.24 21.01 -23.09
CA VAL A 119 -10.78 19.92 -22.27
C VAL A 119 -10.04 18.63 -22.61
N VAL A 120 -9.54 17.94 -21.59
CA VAL A 120 -8.96 16.60 -21.71
C VAL A 120 -9.66 15.61 -20.80
N GLN A 121 -9.66 14.33 -21.17
CA GLN A 121 -10.06 13.24 -20.30
C GLN A 121 -8.83 12.55 -19.71
N ARG A 122 -8.77 12.51 -18.39
CA ARG A 122 -7.72 11.86 -17.59
C ARG A 122 -8.39 11.03 -16.50
N ASP A 123 -7.96 9.78 -16.35
CA ASP A 123 -8.48 8.87 -15.31
C ASP A 123 -10.02 8.77 -15.31
N GLY A 124 -10.65 8.84 -16.49
CA GLY A 124 -12.12 8.81 -16.66
C GLY A 124 -12.84 10.14 -16.38
N VAL A 125 -12.11 11.19 -15.98
CA VAL A 125 -12.67 12.50 -15.66
C VAL A 125 -12.29 13.51 -16.75
N ARG A 126 -13.25 14.35 -17.17
CA ARG A 126 -12.98 15.48 -18.06
C ARG A 126 -12.59 16.71 -17.25
N ILE A 127 -11.46 17.29 -17.57
CA ILE A 127 -10.91 18.48 -16.90
C ILE A 127 -10.54 19.54 -17.93
N ARG A 128 -10.75 20.80 -17.58
CA ARG A 128 -10.25 21.94 -18.36
C ARG A 128 -8.85 22.29 -17.87
N VAL A 129 -7.90 22.42 -18.80
CA VAL A 129 -6.50 22.74 -18.52
C VAL A 129 -6.03 23.85 -19.45
N ALA A 130 -4.96 24.56 -19.06
CA ALA A 130 -4.28 25.49 -19.95
C ALA A 130 -3.68 24.74 -21.16
N ALA A 131 -3.82 25.32 -22.35
CA ALA A 131 -3.42 24.66 -23.60
C ALA A 131 -1.90 24.44 -23.70
N ASP A 132 -1.10 25.28 -23.04
CA ASP A 132 0.36 25.16 -22.95
C ASP A 132 0.84 23.93 -22.14
N ARG A 133 -0.06 23.27 -21.40
CA ARG A 133 0.22 22.00 -20.73
C ARG A 133 0.25 20.83 -21.70
N ILE A 134 -0.23 20.98 -22.94
CA ILE A 134 -0.25 19.91 -23.94
C ILE A 134 1.04 19.97 -24.77
N ARG A 135 1.81 18.88 -24.80
CA ARG A 135 3.08 18.78 -25.56
C ARG A 135 2.90 18.28 -27.01
N SER A 136 1.68 17.91 -27.39
CA SER A 136 1.36 17.42 -28.73
C SER A 136 0.68 18.51 -29.55
N GLU A 137 1.47 19.32 -30.25
CA GLU A 137 0.94 20.36 -31.14
C GLU A 137 0.16 19.75 -32.31
N GLY A 138 -0.93 20.40 -32.72
CA GLY A 138 -1.72 19.99 -33.89
C GLY A 138 -2.54 18.71 -33.71
N ALA A 139 -2.63 18.16 -32.49
CA ALA A 139 -3.47 17.00 -32.22
C ALA A 139 -4.96 17.30 -32.37
N SER A 140 -5.70 16.38 -32.98
CA SER A 140 -7.16 16.49 -33.15
C SER A 140 -7.91 15.99 -31.92
N VAL A 141 -9.15 16.44 -31.74
CA VAL A 141 -10.08 15.87 -30.76
C VAL A 141 -10.16 14.34 -30.92
N GLY A 142 -10.13 13.62 -29.79
CA GLY A 142 -10.07 12.17 -29.72
C GLY A 142 -8.65 11.59 -29.69
N ALA A 143 -7.62 12.37 -30.03
CA ALA A 143 -6.24 11.90 -29.98
C ALA A 143 -5.75 11.73 -28.53
N VAL A 144 -4.87 10.75 -28.33
CA VAL A 144 -4.10 10.60 -27.10
C VAL A 144 -2.89 11.54 -27.20
N VAL A 145 -2.80 12.48 -26.27
CA VAL A 145 -1.75 13.51 -26.23
C VAL A 145 -0.99 13.46 -24.91
N ASP A 146 0.24 13.98 -24.94
CA ASP A 146 1.05 14.14 -23.74
C ASP A 146 0.71 15.47 -23.05
N MET A 147 0.43 15.39 -21.75
CA MET A 147 0.12 16.54 -20.90
C MET A 147 1.10 16.63 -19.73
N VAL A 148 1.63 17.83 -19.53
CA VAL A 148 2.44 18.20 -18.37
C VAL A 148 1.55 18.36 -17.15
N VAL A 149 1.91 17.70 -16.05
CA VAL A 149 1.17 17.79 -14.78
C VAL A 149 2.13 17.93 -13.61
N SER A 150 1.59 18.38 -12.48
CA SER A 150 2.30 18.29 -11.21
C SER A 150 2.57 16.82 -10.86
N PRO A 151 3.78 16.47 -10.39
CA PRO A 151 4.07 15.14 -9.88
C PRO A 151 3.26 14.82 -8.62
N CYS A 152 2.89 15.85 -7.85
CA CYS A 152 2.25 15.72 -6.55
C CYS A 152 0.75 15.49 -6.69
N ARG A 153 0.26 14.42 -6.07
CA ARG A 153 -1.16 14.04 -6.00
C ARG A 153 -1.59 13.93 -4.54
N ALA A 154 -1.53 15.05 -3.83
CA ALA A 154 -1.98 15.13 -2.44
C ALA A 154 -3.44 14.64 -2.32
N ALA A 155 -3.73 13.92 -1.22
CA ALA A 155 -5.06 13.36 -0.92
C ALA A 155 -5.60 12.30 -1.88
N LEU A 156 -4.83 11.81 -2.86
CA LEU A 156 -5.25 10.68 -3.71
C LEU A 156 -5.39 9.38 -2.90
N SER A 157 -4.57 9.22 -1.85
CA SER A 157 -4.67 8.14 -0.87
C SER A 157 -4.83 8.78 0.50
N PRO A 158 -5.92 8.51 1.25
CA PRO A 158 -6.17 9.14 2.55
C PRO A 158 -4.99 8.98 3.51
N GLY A 159 -4.53 10.10 4.11
CA GLY A 159 -3.39 10.14 5.02
C GLY A 159 -2.00 10.06 4.35
N PHE A 160 -1.93 10.05 3.01
CA PHE A 160 -0.68 10.00 2.27
C PHE A 160 -0.53 11.16 1.29
N PHE A 161 0.71 11.62 1.15
CA PHE A 161 1.17 12.47 0.06
C PHE A 161 1.78 11.57 -1.01
N LEU A 162 1.26 11.64 -2.24
CA LEU A 162 1.63 10.75 -3.33
C LEU A 162 2.35 11.52 -4.44
N VAL A 163 3.39 10.91 -5.01
CA VAL A 163 4.15 11.44 -6.14
C VAL A 163 4.31 10.39 -7.24
N ASP A 164 4.12 10.83 -8.48
CA ASP A 164 4.54 10.10 -9.68
C ASP A 164 5.97 10.51 -10.07
N GLY A 165 6.84 9.54 -10.36
CA GLY A 165 8.17 9.81 -10.92
C GLY A 165 8.11 10.34 -12.35
N THR A 166 9.23 10.86 -12.85
CA THR A 166 9.32 11.34 -14.24
C THR A 166 9.12 10.23 -15.28
N ARG A 167 9.30 8.97 -14.86
CA ARG A 167 9.08 7.78 -15.65
C ARG A 167 7.88 6.99 -15.12
N SER A 168 6.97 6.65 -16.02
CA SER A 168 5.72 5.99 -15.65
C SER A 168 5.92 4.54 -15.22
N VAL A 169 5.38 4.20 -14.05
CA VAL A 169 5.26 2.82 -13.56
C VAL A 169 4.08 2.06 -14.20
N HIS A 170 3.18 2.76 -14.91
CA HIS A 170 1.88 2.24 -15.41
C HIS A 170 1.95 1.39 -16.69
N SER A 171 3.09 0.78 -16.99
CA SER A 171 3.13 -0.28 -18.00
C SER A 171 2.45 -1.53 -17.45
N ALA A 172 1.64 -2.23 -18.26
CA ALA A 172 1.02 -3.49 -17.88
C ALA A 172 2.09 -4.47 -17.36
N GLY A 173 2.00 -4.88 -16.10
CA GLY A 173 2.96 -5.78 -15.49
C GLY A 173 2.85 -5.84 -13.96
N PRO A 174 3.56 -6.79 -13.32
CA PRO A 174 3.55 -6.94 -11.88
C PRO A 174 4.17 -5.70 -11.22
N ILE A 175 3.69 -5.31 -10.04
CA ILE A 175 4.29 -4.20 -9.27
C ILE A 175 4.95 -4.77 -8.01
N LEU A 176 6.18 -4.32 -7.75
CA LEU A 176 6.89 -4.51 -6.49
C LEU A 176 6.62 -3.31 -5.60
N ARG A 177 6.21 -3.57 -4.36
CA ARG A 177 6.05 -2.55 -3.32
C ARG A 177 7.20 -2.67 -2.34
N LEU A 178 7.86 -1.57 -2.06
CA LEU A 178 8.80 -1.43 -0.96
C LEU A 178 8.18 -0.55 0.12
N TYR A 179 8.33 -0.97 1.38
CA TYR A 179 7.84 -0.28 2.56
C TYR A 179 9.02 0.14 3.42
N VAL A 180 8.97 1.37 3.94
CA VAL A 180 9.91 1.87 4.95
C VAL A 180 9.13 2.28 6.19
N HIS A 181 9.54 1.77 7.33
CA HIS A 181 9.01 2.13 8.63
C HIS A 181 9.58 3.49 9.05
N LEU A 182 8.68 4.46 9.21
CA LEU A 182 9.02 5.80 9.69
C LEU A 182 8.39 6.02 11.06
N GLU A 183 9.19 6.58 11.97
CA GLU A 183 8.77 6.82 13.35
C GLU A 183 8.22 8.22 13.59
N LYS A 184 8.59 9.20 12.75
CA LYS A 184 8.25 10.62 12.90
C LYS A 184 8.30 11.39 11.59
N ALA A 185 7.62 12.53 11.53
CA ALA A 185 7.55 13.37 10.33
C ALA A 185 8.91 13.89 9.86
N GLU A 186 9.85 14.21 10.75
CA GLU A 186 11.17 14.73 10.37
C GLU A 186 12.00 13.70 9.60
N ALA A 187 11.92 12.43 10.04
CA ALA A 187 12.55 11.33 9.32
C ALA A 187 11.88 11.13 7.96
N ALA A 188 10.56 11.27 7.89
CA ALA A 188 9.83 11.16 6.63
C ALA A 188 10.31 12.15 5.58
N LEU A 189 10.56 13.41 5.94
CA LEU A 189 11.07 14.44 5.03
C LEU A 189 12.44 14.05 4.43
N LEU A 190 13.40 13.65 5.27
CA LEU A 190 14.75 13.28 4.84
C LEU A 190 14.74 12.00 3.97
N VAL A 191 14.03 10.98 4.44
CA VAL A 191 13.94 9.69 3.73
C VAL A 191 13.24 9.85 2.40
N TRP A 192 12.18 10.67 2.34
CA TRP A 192 11.46 10.99 1.11
C TRP A 192 12.41 11.60 0.08
N GLU A 193 13.14 12.65 0.43
CA GLU A 193 14.08 13.32 -0.48
C GLU A 193 15.16 12.36 -1.00
N HIS A 194 15.81 11.61 -0.10
CA HIS A 194 16.88 10.68 -0.47
C HIS A 194 16.39 9.56 -1.38
N VAL A 195 15.24 8.94 -1.06
CA VAL A 195 14.69 7.84 -1.85
C VAL A 195 14.24 8.33 -3.22
N LEU A 196 13.55 9.48 -3.31
CA LEU A 196 13.14 10.03 -4.60
C LEU A 196 14.33 10.40 -5.48
N ARG A 197 15.37 11.02 -4.93
CA ARG A 197 16.61 11.33 -5.66
C ARG A 197 17.27 10.08 -6.20
N LEU A 198 17.44 9.04 -5.37
CA LEU A 198 17.99 7.76 -5.80
C LEU A 198 17.22 7.18 -7.00
N LEU A 199 15.88 7.23 -6.95
CA LEU A 199 15.03 6.68 -8.00
C LEU A 199 15.16 7.47 -9.31
N GLU A 200 15.15 8.80 -9.24
CA GLU A 200 15.31 9.66 -10.43
C GLU A 200 16.72 9.57 -11.03
N GLU A 201 17.78 9.62 -10.21
CA GLU A 201 19.18 9.47 -10.65
C GLU A 201 19.42 8.09 -11.28
N SER A 202 18.75 7.06 -10.76
CA SER A 202 18.79 5.70 -11.33
C SER A 202 17.81 5.50 -12.48
N GLN A 203 17.15 6.56 -12.96
CA GLN A 203 16.17 6.52 -14.05
C GLN A 203 15.09 5.45 -13.88
N THR A 204 14.69 5.20 -12.63
CA THR A 204 13.78 4.13 -12.25
C THR A 204 12.34 4.59 -12.39
N PRO A 205 11.45 3.86 -13.09
CA PRO A 205 10.03 4.18 -13.08
C PRO A 205 9.42 3.87 -11.71
N TYR A 206 8.75 4.85 -11.12
CA TYR A 206 8.16 4.68 -9.80
C TYR A 206 6.89 5.52 -9.59
N ARG A 207 6.12 5.08 -8.60
CA ARG A 207 5.20 5.91 -7.84
C ARG A 207 5.58 5.78 -6.37
N ALA A 208 5.48 6.83 -5.59
CA ALA A 208 5.79 6.77 -4.17
C ALA A 208 4.71 7.49 -3.37
N LYS A 209 4.50 7.05 -2.13
CA LYS A 209 3.65 7.76 -1.18
C LYS A 209 4.27 7.72 0.19
N VAL A 210 4.08 8.79 0.95
CA VAL A 210 4.56 8.94 2.32
C VAL A 210 3.45 9.50 3.19
N LEU A 211 3.41 9.16 4.46
CA LEU A 211 2.43 9.72 5.38
C LEU A 211 2.51 11.24 5.39
N SER A 212 1.34 11.88 5.39
CA SER A 212 1.21 13.33 5.22
C SER A 212 0.66 14.03 6.46
N SER A 213 0.76 13.42 7.63
CA SER A 213 0.36 14.01 8.89
C SER A 213 1.14 13.39 10.05
N ASP A 214 1.59 14.22 10.98
CA ASP A 214 2.44 13.79 12.09
C ASP A 214 1.75 12.78 13.01
N VAL A 215 0.45 12.94 13.24
CA VAL A 215 -0.38 11.99 14.03
C VAL A 215 -0.49 10.60 13.40
N LEU A 216 0.02 10.43 12.17
CA LEU A 216 0.01 9.13 11.53
C LEU A 216 1.19 8.24 11.91
N PHE A 217 2.30 8.80 12.38
CA PHE A 217 3.47 8.05 12.79
C PHE A 217 3.31 7.47 14.20
N PRO A 218 4.03 6.40 14.57
CA PRO A 218 4.92 5.57 13.73
C PRO A 218 4.14 4.54 12.90
N ARG A 219 4.63 4.22 11.69
CA ARG A 219 4.05 3.15 10.84
C ARG A 219 5.09 2.44 9.97
N SER A 220 4.94 1.13 9.85
CA SER A 220 5.76 0.25 8.99
C SER A 220 5.57 0.52 7.50
N ASP A 221 4.44 1.12 7.12
CA ASP A 221 4.14 1.59 5.76
C ASP A 221 4.22 3.12 5.66
N GLY A 222 5.09 3.74 6.46
CA GLY A 222 5.27 5.18 6.52
C GLY A 222 5.68 5.80 5.19
N LEU A 223 6.52 5.10 4.43
CA LEU A 223 6.81 5.35 3.03
C LEU A 223 6.57 4.06 2.24
N VAL A 224 5.91 4.18 1.09
CA VAL A 224 5.68 3.09 0.15
C VAL A 224 6.14 3.50 -1.24
N VAL A 225 7.01 2.69 -1.85
CA VAL A 225 7.48 2.87 -3.23
C VAL A 225 6.96 1.73 -4.09
N TYR A 226 6.32 2.08 -5.19
CA TYR A 226 5.82 1.18 -6.22
C TYR A 226 6.83 1.17 -7.36
N LEU A 227 7.38 0.00 -7.63
CA LEU A 227 8.44 -0.25 -8.60
C LEU A 227 7.98 -1.30 -9.59
N ARG A 228 8.54 -1.26 -10.79
CA ARG A 228 8.45 -2.40 -11.72
C ARG A 228 9.36 -3.55 -11.24
N PRO A 229 9.12 -4.80 -11.65
CA PRO A 229 9.88 -5.95 -11.17
C PRO A 229 11.35 -5.91 -11.61
N ASP A 230 11.63 -5.36 -12.80
CA ASP A 230 12.99 -5.12 -13.32
C ASP A 230 13.81 -4.13 -12.45
N SER A 231 13.12 -3.33 -11.64
CA SER A 231 13.70 -2.34 -10.73
C SER A 231 13.94 -2.90 -9.32
N ALA A 232 13.81 -4.22 -9.11
CA ALA A 232 14.02 -4.87 -7.81
C ALA A 232 15.43 -4.63 -7.23
N HIS A 233 16.44 -4.49 -8.09
CA HIS A 233 17.81 -4.17 -7.68
C HIS A 233 17.91 -2.79 -6.97
N ILE A 234 17.06 -1.82 -7.35
CA ILE A 234 17.01 -0.51 -6.70
C ILE A 234 16.40 -0.61 -5.31
N ALA A 235 15.38 -1.46 -5.13
CA ALA A 235 14.78 -1.73 -3.82
C ALA A 235 15.83 -2.21 -2.80
N ARG A 236 16.82 -2.99 -3.24
CA ARG A 236 17.92 -3.48 -2.40
C ARG A 236 18.96 -2.41 -2.04
N ARG A 237 19.04 -1.31 -2.79
CA ARG A 237 19.94 -0.18 -2.48
C ARG A 237 19.39 0.72 -1.36
N ILE A 238 18.07 0.74 -1.17
CA ILE A 238 17.40 1.60 -0.19
C ILE A 238 17.88 1.31 1.26
N PRO A 239 17.99 0.06 1.75
CA PRO A 239 18.55 -0.21 3.07
C PRO A 239 19.93 0.41 3.34
N ALA A 240 20.81 0.41 2.33
CA ALA A 240 22.13 1.03 2.46
C ALA A 240 22.04 2.56 2.52
N LEU A 241 21.17 3.16 1.71
CA LEU A 241 20.87 4.59 1.71
C LEU A 241 20.33 5.07 3.06
N LEU A 242 19.53 4.25 3.74
CA LEU A 242 18.87 4.60 5.00
C LEU A 242 19.70 4.25 6.25
N ARG A 243 20.91 3.70 6.07
CA ARG A 243 21.76 3.31 7.19
C ARG A 243 22.19 4.54 7.99
N GLY A 244 21.91 4.53 9.29
CA GLY A 244 22.28 5.62 10.20
C GLY A 244 21.35 6.83 10.13
N VAL A 245 20.23 6.75 9.40
CA VAL A 245 19.19 7.79 9.43
C VAL A 245 18.33 7.60 10.68
N ASP A 246 18.28 8.62 11.53
CA ASP A 246 17.44 8.61 12.73
C ASP A 246 15.95 8.62 12.38
N GLY A 247 15.14 7.87 13.15
CA GLY A 247 13.69 7.77 12.98
C GLY A 247 13.22 6.76 11.93
N ILE A 248 14.13 5.87 11.47
CA ILE A 248 13.76 4.62 10.80
C ILE A 248 13.50 3.56 11.87
N GLY A 249 12.25 3.10 11.97
CA GLY A 249 11.89 2.06 12.91
C GLY A 249 12.36 0.68 12.44
N THR A 250 12.38 -0.34 13.31
CA THR A 250 12.89 -1.68 12.96
C THR A 250 11.82 -2.67 12.50
N ARG A 251 10.55 -2.40 12.85
CA ARG A 251 9.40 -3.28 12.54
C ARG A 251 9.04 -3.26 11.06
N THR A 252 8.46 -4.36 10.58
CA THR A 252 7.94 -4.52 9.22
C THR A 252 6.57 -5.22 9.26
N SER A 253 5.80 -5.17 8.17
CA SER A 253 4.54 -5.90 8.08
C SER A 253 4.74 -7.41 8.22
N VAL A 254 3.83 -8.09 8.93
CA VAL A 254 3.72 -9.55 8.98
C VAL A 254 3.53 -10.18 7.59
N PHE A 255 2.89 -9.44 6.68
CA PHE A 255 2.57 -9.91 5.34
C PHE A 255 3.68 -9.66 4.32
N ALA A 256 4.75 -8.94 4.66
CA ALA A 256 5.82 -8.55 3.74
C ALA A 256 7.14 -9.24 4.08
N VAL A 257 8.03 -9.39 3.09
CA VAL A 257 9.38 -9.95 3.31
C VAL A 257 10.31 -8.84 3.79
N PRO A 258 10.88 -8.92 5.00
CA PRO A 258 11.89 -7.98 5.45
C PRO A 258 13.18 -8.15 4.64
N ILE A 259 13.75 -7.04 4.16
CA ILE A 259 15.07 -7.02 3.50
C ILE A 259 16.13 -6.32 4.35
N SER A 260 15.70 -5.53 5.34
CA SER A 260 16.53 -4.99 6.43
C SER A 260 15.61 -4.60 7.60
N PRO A 261 16.15 -4.23 8.78
CA PRO A 261 15.33 -3.58 9.81
C PRO A 261 14.56 -2.40 9.20
N GLY A 262 13.25 -2.34 9.45
CA GLY A 262 12.39 -1.27 8.96
C GLY A 262 12.03 -1.29 7.48
N VAL A 263 12.64 -2.15 6.66
CA VAL A 263 12.40 -2.17 5.21
C VAL A 263 11.91 -3.54 4.78
N ALA A 264 10.80 -3.56 4.05
CA ALA A 264 10.22 -4.80 3.54
C ALA A 264 9.69 -4.64 2.12
N ILE A 265 9.51 -5.76 1.43
CA ILE A 265 8.96 -5.82 0.07
C ILE A 265 7.77 -6.76 -0.03
N ALA A 266 6.88 -6.47 -0.97
CA ALA A 266 5.78 -7.35 -1.36
C ALA A 266 5.37 -7.13 -2.82
N ARG A 267 4.64 -8.06 -3.41
CA ARG A 267 4.00 -7.92 -4.71
C ARG A 267 2.63 -7.29 -4.56
N GLU A 268 2.23 -6.50 -5.56
CA GLU A 268 0.85 -6.02 -5.70
C GLU A 268 -0.12 -7.21 -5.66
N PRO A 269 -1.24 -7.12 -4.90
CA PRO A 269 -2.24 -8.18 -4.90
C PRO A 269 -2.79 -8.45 -6.30
N GLU A 270 -2.83 -9.72 -6.68
CA GLU A 270 -3.51 -10.20 -7.88
C GLU A 270 -4.68 -11.10 -7.46
N ASP A 271 -5.82 -10.47 -7.17
CA ASP A 271 -7.02 -11.17 -6.72
C ASP A 271 -8.10 -11.11 -7.81
N PRO A 272 -8.60 -12.26 -8.29
CA PRO A 272 -9.61 -12.28 -9.34
C PRO A 272 -10.99 -11.79 -8.86
N ARG A 273 -11.24 -11.75 -7.55
CA ARG A 273 -12.55 -11.44 -6.97
C ARG A 273 -12.86 -9.94 -7.11
N PRO A 274 -14.01 -9.55 -7.69
CA PRO A 274 -14.31 -8.14 -8.00
C PRO A 274 -14.28 -7.19 -6.80
N HIS A 275 -14.76 -7.64 -5.63
CA HIS A 275 -14.83 -6.82 -4.41
C HIS A 275 -13.47 -6.60 -3.73
N MET A 276 -12.42 -7.31 -4.18
CA MET A 276 -11.04 -7.17 -3.67
C MET A 276 -10.20 -6.20 -4.49
N ARG A 277 -10.73 -5.71 -5.63
CA ARG A 277 -10.04 -4.75 -6.50
C ARG A 277 -9.91 -3.38 -5.83
N GLY A 278 -8.76 -2.75 -6.03
CA GLY A 278 -8.49 -1.38 -5.55
C GLY A 278 -8.13 -1.27 -4.07
N LEU A 279 -8.09 -2.38 -3.32
CA LEU A 279 -7.59 -2.40 -1.95
C LEU A 279 -6.08 -2.18 -1.91
N SER A 280 -5.58 -1.53 -0.86
CA SER A 280 -4.13 -1.58 -0.59
C SER A 280 -3.70 -3.00 -0.22
N PHE A 281 -2.42 -3.34 -0.43
CA PHE A 281 -1.85 -4.63 -0.06
C PHE A 281 -2.15 -5.04 1.38
N GLY A 282 -1.93 -4.15 2.34
CA GLY A 282 -2.24 -4.43 3.74
C GLY A 282 -3.72 -4.73 3.98
N GLN A 283 -4.62 -3.92 3.40
CA GLN A 283 -6.06 -4.14 3.52
C GLN A 283 -6.50 -5.44 2.85
N HIS A 284 -5.90 -5.79 1.71
CA HIS A 284 -6.15 -7.05 1.02
C HIS A 284 -5.78 -8.23 1.91
N ARG A 285 -4.52 -8.32 2.35
CA ARG A 285 -4.03 -9.46 3.15
C ARG A 285 -4.75 -9.56 4.51
N ALA A 286 -4.96 -8.43 5.18
CA ALA A 286 -5.70 -8.39 6.44
C ALA A 286 -7.18 -8.76 6.28
N GLY A 287 -7.82 -8.35 5.18
CA GLY A 287 -9.21 -8.66 4.88
C GLY A 287 -9.43 -10.15 4.62
N VAL A 288 -8.57 -10.77 3.81
CA VAL A 288 -8.63 -12.22 3.55
C VAL A 288 -8.37 -13.01 4.82
N LEU A 289 -7.39 -12.60 5.63
CA LEU A 289 -7.12 -13.25 6.92
C LEU A 289 -8.31 -13.12 7.88
N ALA A 290 -8.90 -11.93 8.02
CA ALA A 290 -10.07 -11.73 8.87
C ALA A 290 -11.26 -12.60 8.46
N GLN A 291 -11.50 -12.74 7.15
CA GLN A 291 -12.53 -13.62 6.62
C GLN A 291 -12.27 -15.07 7.04
N ALA A 292 -11.07 -15.58 6.81
CA ALA A 292 -10.71 -16.96 7.14
C ALA A 292 -10.85 -17.26 8.65
N LEU A 293 -10.46 -16.31 9.50
CA LEU A 293 -10.54 -16.49 10.95
C LEU A 293 -11.99 -16.53 11.46
N VAL A 294 -12.86 -15.66 10.95
CA VAL A 294 -14.29 -15.66 11.31
C VAL A 294 -14.98 -16.92 10.79
N GLU A 295 -14.67 -17.33 9.57
CA GLU A 295 -15.21 -18.55 8.95
C GLU A 295 -14.80 -19.82 9.71
N SER A 296 -13.53 -19.94 10.08
CA SER A 296 -13.03 -21.05 10.89
C SER A 296 -13.79 -21.22 12.21
N VAL A 297 -14.08 -20.12 12.91
CA VAL A 297 -14.84 -20.19 14.18
C VAL A 297 -16.31 -20.49 13.94
N ARG A 298 -16.93 -19.88 12.91
CA ARG A 298 -18.34 -20.07 12.59
C ARG A 298 -18.65 -21.52 12.21
N ASP A 299 -17.78 -22.12 11.40
CA ASP A 299 -18.00 -23.43 10.80
C ASP A 299 -17.25 -24.54 11.55
N GLU A 300 -16.62 -24.20 12.68
CA GLU A 300 -15.83 -25.10 13.54
C GLU A 300 -14.71 -25.86 12.80
N LEU A 301 -14.12 -25.21 11.80
CA LEU A 301 -13.08 -25.78 10.93
C LEU A 301 -11.66 -25.46 11.43
N PRO A 302 -10.66 -26.31 11.12
CA PRO A 302 -9.26 -26.03 11.43
C PRO A 302 -8.80 -24.72 10.77
N VAL A 303 -8.35 -23.78 11.59
CA VAL A 303 -8.01 -22.41 11.14
C VAL A 303 -6.96 -22.36 10.04
N GLU A 304 -5.94 -23.23 10.10
CA GLU A 304 -4.87 -23.25 9.11
C GLU A 304 -5.38 -23.70 7.73
N GLU A 305 -6.32 -24.64 7.71
CA GLU A 305 -6.96 -25.13 6.47
C GLU A 305 -7.80 -24.02 5.84
N VAL A 306 -8.62 -23.34 6.64
CA VAL A 306 -9.47 -22.23 6.15
C VAL A 306 -8.61 -21.07 5.66
N ILE A 307 -7.52 -20.73 6.35
CA ILE A 307 -6.56 -19.71 5.87
C ILE A 307 -5.96 -20.15 4.54
N GLY A 308 -5.48 -21.40 4.43
CA GLY A 308 -4.90 -21.94 3.21
C GLY A 308 -5.86 -21.87 2.02
N GLN A 309 -7.13 -22.24 2.24
CA GLN A 309 -8.17 -22.13 1.22
C GLN A 309 -8.44 -20.68 0.82
N GLN A 310 -8.73 -19.80 1.80
CA GLN A 310 -9.03 -18.40 1.53
C GLN A 310 -7.86 -17.66 0.88
N PHE A 311 -6.62 -17.99 1.24
CA PHE A 311 -5.44 -17.45 0.59
C PHE A 311 -5.32 -17.93 -0.86
N THR A 312 -5.58 -19.22 -1.11
CA THR A 312 -5.58 -19.77 -2.46
C THR A 312 -6.63 -19.10 -3.35
N GLU A 313 -7.85 -18.96 -2.86
CA GLU A 313 -8.94 -18.25 -3.57
C GLU A 313 -8.61 -16.77 -3.83
N ALA A 314 -7.82 -16.16 -2.95
CA ALA A 314 -7.35 -14.77 -3.06
C ALA A 314 -6.08 -14.61 -3.92
N GLY A 315 -5.52 -15.70 -4.46
CA GLY A 315 -4.25 -15.70 -5.19
C GLY A 315 -3.02 -15.44 -4.30
N ILE A 316 -3.10 -15.62 -2.97
CA ILE A 316 -2.01 -15.38 -2.02
C ILE A 316 -1.18 -16.66 -1.80
N CYS A 317 0.15 -16.54 -1.82
CA CYS A 317 1.02 -17.64 -1.40
C CYS A 317 1.00 -17.82 0.13
N ALA A 318 0.44 -18.91 0.65
CA ALA A 318 0.28 -19.14 2.09
C ALA A 318 1.61 -19.24 2.87
N SER A 319 2.63 -19.85 2.27
CA SER A 319 3.97 -19.95 2.84
C SER A 319 4.75 -18.64 2.78
N GLU A 320 4.33 -17.68 1.94
CA GLU A 320 4.97 -16.37 1.77
C GLU A 320 3.95 -15.29 1.34
N PRO A 321 3.15 -14.73 2.27
CA PRO A 321 2.02 -13.84 1.96
C PRO A 321 2.39 -12.55 1.20
N ALA A 322 3.68 -12.24 1.12
CA ALA A 322 4.22 -11.13 0.35
C ALA A 322 4.11 -11.34 -1.17
N ARG A 323 3.79 -12.56 -1.63
CA ARG A 323 3.70 -12.96 -3.03
C ARG A 323 2.30 -13.43 -3.39
N ASN A 324 2.00 -13.39 -4.69
CA ASN A 324 0.87 -14.09 -5.25
C ASN A 324 1.27 -15.53 -5.64
N ILE A 325 0.30 -16.41 -5.82
CA ILE A 325 0.53 -17.76 -6.34
C ILE A 325 1.10 -17.65 -7.75
N GLY A 326 2.18 -18.38 -8.02
CA GLY A 326 2.84 -18.40 -9.34
C GLY A 326 3.90 -17.31 -9.53
N ASP A 327 4.03 -16.34 -8.63
CA ASP A 327 5.13 -15.39 -8.68
C ASP A 327 6.49 -16.12 -8.52
N ALA A 328 7.55 -15.58 -9.14
CA ALA A 328 8.93 -16.02 -8.86
C ALA A 328 9.41 -15.49 -7.49
N GLU A 329 10.07 -16.36 -6.70
CA GLU A 329 10.60 -16.01 -5.37
C GLU A 329 11.39 -14.71 -5.41
N PHE A 330 11.46 -14.01 -4.27
CA PHE A 330 12.38 -12.88 -4.14
C PHE A 330 13.82 -13.41 -4.09
N ALA A 331 14.33 -13.92 -5.22
CA ALA A 331 15.64 -14.54 -5.32
C ALA A 331 16.72 -13.62 -4.76
N GLU A 332 17.68 -14.15 -4.01
CA GLU A 332 18.95 -13.47 -3.73
C GLU A 332 19.65 -13.20 -5.08
N SER A 333 19.61 -11.97 -5.56
CA SER A 333 20.24 -11.56 -6.84
C SER A 333 21.03 -10.28 -6.68
#